data_AF-F1A5D7-F1
#
_entry.id   AF-F1A5D7-F1
#
_cell.length_a   1.000
_cell.length_b   1.000
_cell.length_c   1.000
_cell.angle_alpha   90.00
_cell.angle_beta   90.00
_cell.angle_gamma   90.00
#
_symmetry.space_group_name_H-M   'P 1'
#
loop_
_entity.id
_entity.type
_entity.pdbx_description
1 polymer ?
#
loop_
_entity_poly.entity_id
_entity_poly.type
_entity_poly.pdbx_seq_one_letter_code
_entity_poly.pdbx_strand_id
1 'polypeptide(L)'
;MASHLLTESLPQLQDIERIISNTGKIKKITETLQYNLKQTALNLENHLNEDGDGNIKPLMDEIEKGFLTTIALNENLSKYSAGATNLKNYVQNEIRDLQSNSQSQETRNTVGSGENLADKYLSDYKLPLNIEHYRNHKDFKQLKREICDVNGKKNEDALGEDEDLIVASQTFNIHCPISTTILQDPYKSLVCNHIFSKAAIFSMFSRNSNSIRCPVAGCSKTIMKNQIQAAPEINDMVKRELRRRDKEIKAKRSQEEITEV
;
A
#
# COMPACT_ATOMS: atom_id res chain seq x y z
N MET A 1 24.14 44.36 14.18
CA MET A 1 23.79 43.68 15.45
C MET A 1 22.29 43.37 15.55
N ALA A 2 21.38 44.31 15.21
CA ALA A 2 19.93 44.07 15.27
C ALA A 2 19.40 42.98 14.30
N SER A 3 19.97 42.86 13.10
CA SER A 3 19.59 41.83 12.10
C SER A 3 19.93 40.40 12.51
N HIS A 4 20.97 40.21 13.34
CA HIS A 4 21.43 38.89 13.80
C HIS A 4 20.58 38.34 14.96
N LEU A 5 19.98 39.23 15.76
CA LEU A 5 19.10 38.89 16.87
C LEU A 5 17.68 38.49 16.41
N LEU A 6 17.23 38.99 15.25
CA LEU A 6 15.93 38.61 14.66
C LEU A 6 15.97 37.24 13.98
N THR A 7 17.13 36.79 13.50
CA THR A 7 17.28 35.44 12.92
C THR A 7 17.31 34.33 13.98
N GLU A 8 17.60 34.63 15.24
CA GLU A 8 17.60 33.64 16.32
C GLU A 8 16.19 33.26 16.81
N SER A 9 15.17 34.08 16.52
CA SER A 9 13.78 33.76 16.91
C SER A 9 13.06 32.86 15.90
N LEU A 10 13.58 32.72 14.69
CA LEU A 10 13.00 31.87 13.65
C LEU A 10 13.53 30.43 13.72
N PRO A 11 12.69 29.42 13.44
CA PRO A 11 13.15 28.04 13.34
C PRO A 11 14.22 27.88 12.27
N GLN A 12 15.25 27.06 12.55
CA GLN A 12 16.30 26.76 11.58
C GLN A 12 15.73 26.00 10.37
N LEU A 13 16.03 26.49 9.16
CA LEU A 13 15.51 25.92 7.92
C LEU A 13 15.90 24.43 7.76
N GLN A 14 17.13 24.09 8.16
CA GLN A 14 17.65 22.72 8.09
C GLN A 14 16.83 21.75 8.95
N ASP A 15 16.33 22.21 10.10
CA ASP A 15 15.52 21.35 10.98
C ASP A 15 14.14 21.11 10.39
N ILE A 16 13.52 22.12 9.77
CA ILE A 16 12.26 21.96 9.04
C ILE A 16 12.43 20.97 7.87
N GLU A 17 13.54 21.06 7.12
CA GLU A 17 13.85 20.13 6.03
C GLU A 17 14.05 18.69 6.52
N ARG A 18 14.74 18.51 7.66
CA ARG A 18 14.89 17.20 8.30
C ARG A 18 13.54 16.62 8.71
N ILE A 19 12.66 17.44 9.29
CA ILE A 19 11.30 17.04 9.66
C ILE A 19 10.54 16.56 8.42
N ILE A 20 10.50 17.35 7.35
CA ILE A 20 9.83 16.98 6.08
C ILE A 20 10.37 15.65 5.54
N SER A 21 11.70 15.50 5.51
CA SER A 21 12.35 14.26 5.08
C SER A 21 11.93 13.06 5.94
N ASN A 22 11.91 13.22 7.27
CA ASN A 22 11.53 12.15 8.19
C ASN A 22 10.05 11.79 8.08
N THR A 23 9.15 12.77 7.95
CA THR A 23 7.73 12.54 7.66
C THR A 23 7.55 11.72 6.38
N GLY A 24 8.30 12.02 5.32
CA GLY A 24 8.30 11.25 4.09
C GLY A 24 8.78 9.79 4.25
N LYS A 25 9.78 9.55 5.11
CA LYS A 25 10.23 8.17 5.44
C LYS A 25 9.17 7.41 6.22
N ILE A 26 8.54 8.04 7.22
CA ILE A 26 7.47 7.43 8.02
C ILE A 26 6.29 7.08 7.12
N LYS A 27 5.91 7.96 6.20
CA LYS A 27 4.83 7.70 5.23
C LYS A 27 5.08 6.43 4.41
N LYS A 28 6.30 6.23 3.89
CA LYS A 28 6.67 5.01 3.14
C LYS A 28 6.56 3.74 4.00
N ILE A 29 6.94 3.83 5.28
CA ILE A 29 6.81 2.72 6.23
C ILE A 29 5.34 2.41 6.47
N THR A 30 4.50 3.44 6.66
CA THR A 30 3.05 3.30 6.85
C THR A 30 2.36 2.69 5.63
N GLU A 31 2.72 3.11 4.41
CA GLU A 31 2.23 2.52 3.15
C GLU A 31 2.62 1.04 3.02
N THR A 32 3.86 0.69 3.41
CA THR A 32 4.33 -0.70 3.43
C THR A 32 3.55 -1.53 4.46
N LEU A 33 3.31 -0.98 5.65
CA LEU A 33 2.52 -1.63 6.69
C LEU A 33 1.07 -1.85 6.25
N GLN A 34 0.46 -0.86 5.59
CA GLN A 34 -0.89 -0.96 5.03
C GLN A 34 -0.98 -2.10 4.02
N TYR A 35 -0.01 -2.20 3.11
CA TYR A 35 0.07 -3.31 2.15
C TYR A 35 0.21 -4.66 2.86
N ASN A 36 1.10 -4.77 3.83
CA ASN A 36 1.32 -6.02 4.58
C ASN A 36 0.07 -6.45 5.35
N LEU A 37 -0.61 -5.52 6.03
CA LEU A 37 -1.86 -5.80 6.74
C LEU A 37 -2.96 -6.28 5.79
N LYS A 38 -3.07 -5.66 4.61
CA LYS A 38 -3.97 -6.13 3.55
C LYS A 38 -3.66 -7.56 3.11
N GLN A 39 -2.40 -7.87 2.84
CA GLN A 39 -2.01 -9.24 2.45
C GLN A 39 -2.27 -10.25 3.57
N THR A 40 -1.99 -9.88 4.83
CA THR A 40 -2.28 -10.72 6.00
C THR A 40 -3.78 -10.97 6.13
N ALA A 41 -4.63 -9.96 5.97
CA ALA A 41 -6.09 -10.11 6.01
C ALA A 41 -6.57 -11.10 4.94
N LEU A 42 -6.11 -10.92 3.70
CA LEU A 42 -6.47 -11.80 2.58
C LEU A 42 -5.99 -13.24 2.82
N ASN A 43 -4.77 -13.43 3.35
CA ASN A 43 -4.22 -14.74 3.64
C ASN A 43 -4.92 -15.42 4.82
N LEU A 44 -5.25 -14.68 5.88
CA LEU A 44 -5.94 -15.22 7.05
C LEU A 44 -7.35 -15.68 6.69
N GLU A 45 -8.08 -14.89 5.91
CA GLU A 45 -9.41 -15.26 5.43
C GLU A 45 -9.38 -16.52 4.56
N ASN A 46 -8.33 -16.69 3.76
CA ASN A 46 -8.12 -17.89 2.96
C ASN A 46 -7.98 -19.19 3.78
N HIS A 47 -7.55 -19.11 5.04
CA HIS A 47 -7.41 -20.24 5.95
C HIS A 47 -8.69 -20.51 6.80
N LEU A 48 -9.69 -19.62 6.77
CA LEU A 48 -10.97 -19.76 7.50
C LEU A 48 -11.92 -20.83 6.96
N ASN A 49 -11.63 -21.41 5.79
CA ASN A 49 -12.47 -22.45 5.20
C ASN A 49 -12.22 -23.86 5.77
N GLU A 50 -11.26 -24.02 6.70
CA GLU A 50 -10.83 -25.34 7.18
C GLU A 50 -11.11 -25.60 8.68
N ASP A 51 -11.12 -24.59 9.58
CA ASP A 51 -11.31 -24.80 11.03
C ASP A 51 -12.23 -23.76 11.69
N GLY A 52 -13.17 -24.23 12.52
CA GLY A 52 -14.29 -23.46 13.08
C GLY A 52 -13.93 -22.23 13.92
N ASP A 53 -14.33 -21.06 13.41
CA ASP A 53 -14.95 -19.82 13.96
C ASP A 53 -14.56 -19.23 15.35
N GLY A 54 -13.88 -19.93 16.25
CA GLY A 54 -13.72 -19.47 17.64
C GLY A 54 -12.60 -18.45 17.90
N ASN A 55 -11.50 -18.50 17.15
CA ASN A 55 -10.24 -17.81 17.54
C ASN A 55 -9.73 -16.77 16.52
N ILE A 56 -10.34 -16.67 15.34
CA ILE A 56 -9.80 -15.87 14.22
C ILE A 56 -10.53 -14.52 14.04
N LYS A 57 -11.81 -14.45 14.42
CA LYS A 57 -12.57 -13.19 14.46
C LYS A 57 -11.87 -12.05 15.24
N PRO A 58 -11.34 -12.27 16.47
CA PRO A 58 -10.62 -11.22 17.18
C PRO A 58 -9.33 -10.78 16.45
N LEU A 59 -8.66 -11.70 15.76
CA LEU A 59 -7.45 -11.39 14.99
C LEU A 59 -7.77 -10.58 13.73
N MET A 60 -8.87 -10.87 13.04
CA MET A 60 -9.35 -10.06 11.92
C MET A 60 -9.76 -8.66 12.38
N ASP A 61 -10.44 -8.53 13.52
CA ASP A 61 -10.76 -7.22 14.11
C ASP A 61 -9.50 -6.41 14.44
N GLU A 62 -8.42 -7.04 14.92
CA GLU A 62 -7.13 -6.39 15.15
C GLU A 62 -6.48 -5.92 13.84
N ILE A 63 -6.51 -6.75 12.79
CA ILE A 63 -5.98 -6.39 11.48
C ILE A 63 -6.75 -5.20 10.89
N GLU A 64 -8.08 -5.19 11.02
CA GLU A 64 -8.93 -4.08 10.58
C GLU A 64 -8.62 -2.78 11.31
N LYS A 65 -8.49 -2.84 12.64
CA LYS A 65 -8.06 -1.69 13.45
C LYS A 65 -6.67 -1.20 13.04
N GLY A 66 -5.73 -2.11 12.81
CA GLY A 66 -4.41 -1.80 12.29
C GLY A 66 -4.47 -1.10 10.94
N PHE A 67 -5.29 -1.59 10.02
CA PHE A 67 -5.44 -1.01 8.69
C PHE A 67 -6.06 0.39 8.75
N LEU A 68 -7.12 0.58 9.52
CA LEU A 68 -7.72 1.91 9.76
C LEU A 68 -6.70 2.89 10.36
N THR A 69 -5.85 2.40 11.27
CA THR A 69 -4.77 3.20 11.86
C THR A 69 -3.77 3.65 10.78
N THR A 70 -3.41 2.77 9.83
CA THR A 70 -2.50 3.16 8.73
C THR A 70 -3.10 4.23 7.82
N ILE A 71 -4.40 4.17 7.53
CA ILE A 71 -5.09 5.21 6.75
C ILE A 71 -5.03 6.54 7.50
N ALA A 72 -5.42 6.52 8.78
CA ALA A 72 -5.41 7.70 9.64
C ALA A 72 -4.01 8.32 9.74
N LEU A 73 -2.97 7.50 9.90
CA LEU A 73 -1.59 7.95 9.93
C LEU A 73 -1.17 8.59 8.61
N ASN A 74 -1.49 7.98 7.47
CA ASN A 74 -1.15 8.52 6.16
C ASN A 74 -1.77 9.90 5.89
N GLU A 75 -3.02 10.10 6.28
CA GLU A 75 -3.69 11.40 6.14
C GLU A 75 -3.04 12.46 7.04
N ASN A 76 -2.81 12.12 8.32
CA ASN A 76 -2.16 13.02 9.26
C ASN A 76 -0.71 13.37 8.86
N LEU A 77 0.06 12.39 8.38
CA LEU A 77 1.42 12.62 7.87
C LEU A 77 1.39 13.56 6.65
N SER A 78 0.36 13.45 5.80
CA SER A 78 0.21 14.33 4.64
C SER A 78 -0.13 15.77 5.07
N LYS A 79 -1.04 15.94 6.04
CA LYS A 79 -1.36 17.25 6.64
C LYS A 79 -0.13 17.88 7.31
N TYR A 80 0.57 17.10 8.13
CA TYR A 80 1.78 17.54 8.80
C TYR A 80 2.90 17.92 7.82
N SER A 81 3.11 17.14 6.75
CA SER A 81 4.07 17.47 5.70
C SER A 81 3.71 18.77 4.98
N ALA A 82 2.42 19.02 4.72
CA ALA A 82 1.95 20.27 4.12
C ALA A 82 2.19 21.46 5.06
N GLY A 83 1.85 21.31 6.34
CA GLY A 83 2.10 22.30 7.39
C GLY A 83 3.59 22.66 7.52
N ALA A 84 4.46 21.65 7.57
CA ALA A 84 5.92 21.85 7.62
C ALA A 84 6.45 22.55 6.35
N THR A 85 5.87 22.26 5.18
CA THR A 85 6.22 22.93 3.92
C THR A 85 5.80 24.40 3.93
N ASN A 86 4.62 24.71 4.46
CA ASN A 86 4.15 26.09 4.62
C ASN A 86 5.05 26.88 5.59
N LEU A 87 5.42 26.27 6.72
CA LEU A 87 6.38 26.85 7.67
C LEU A 87 7.74 27.10 7.01
N LYS A 88 8.23 26.14 6.22
CA LYS A 88 9.47 26.29 5.44
C LYS A 88 9.42 27.52 4.54
N ASN A 89 8.35 27.65 3.74
CA ASN A 89 8.18 28.76 2.81
C ASN A 89 8.09 30.10 3.54
N TYR A 90 7.38 30.15 4.66
CA TYR A 90 7.29 31.34 5.51
C TYR A 90 8.67 31.78 6.01
N VAL A 91 9.44 30.86 6.63
CA VAL A 91 10.78 31.15 7.14
C VAL A 91 11.73 31.57 6.02
N GLN A 92 11.65 30.94 4.84
CA GLN A 92 12.46 31.33 3.67
C GLN A 92 12.16 32.75 3.18
N ASN A 93 10.89 33.15 3.15
CA ASN A 93 10.49 34.50 2.74
C ASN A 93 10.93 35.53 3.78
N GLU A 94 10.75 35.27 5.07
CA GLU A 94 11.22 36.17 6.14
C GLU A 94 12.74 36.37 6.11
N ILE A 95 13.52 35.29 5.94
CA ILE A 95 14.98 35.38 5.81
C ILE A 95 15.35 36.24 4.58
N ARG A 96 14.66 36.06 3.45
CA ARG A 96 14.89 36.85 2.23
C ARG A 96 14.57 38.34 2.45
N ASP A 97 13.46 38.65 3.11
CA ASP A 97 13.00 40.02 3.37
C ASP A 97 13.87 40.75 4.40
N LEU A 98 14.51 40.02 5.31
CA LEU A 98 15.54 40.55 6.21
C LEU A 98 16.85 40.83 5.46
N GLN A 99 17.20 40.01 4.47
CA GLN A 99 18.41 40.18 3.66
C GLN A 99 18.27 41.32 2.64
N SER A 100 17.10 41.53 2.06
CA SER A 100 16.86 42.56 1.03
C SER A 100 16.68 43.97 1.57
N ASN A 101 16.28 44.14 2.84
CA ASN A 101 15.82 45.42 3.39
C ASN A 101 16.81 46.04 4.41
N SER A 102 18.08 46.17 4.02
CA SER A 102 19.16 46.67 4.89
C SER A 102 19.11 48.18 5.22
N GLN A 103 18.10 48.94 4.80
CA GLN A 103 18.09 50.42 4.90
C GLN A 103 16.80 51.10 5.40
N SER A 104 15.79 50.40 5.93
CA SER A 104 14.57 51.08 6.44
C SER A 104 14.11 50.47 7.77
N GLN A 105 14.64 51.01 8.87
CA GLN A 105 14.42 50.54 10.25
C GLN A 105 13.17 51.10 10.95
N GLU A 106 12.36 51.92 10.28
CA GLU A 106 11.20 52.52 10.95
C GLU A 106 9.91 51.86 10.44
N THR A 107 9.19 51.20 11.35
CA THR A 107 7.87 50.54 11.17
C THR A 107 7.85 49.08 10.70
N ARG A 108 8.65 48.20 11.28
CA ARG A 108 8.27 46.77 11.33
C ARG A 108 7.63 46.46 12.67
N ASN A 109 6.30 46.30 12.64
CA ASN A 109 5.54 45.61 13.68
C ASN A 109 6.30 44.33 14.05
N THR A 110 6.45 44.07 15.33
CA THR A 110 7.07 42.88 15.90
C THR A 110 6.27 41.62 15.53
N VAL A 111 6.32 41.22 14.26
CA VAL A 111 5.76 39.95 13.79
C VAL A 111 6.63 38.85 14.40
N GLY A 112 6.13 38.28 15.49
CA GLY A 112 6.82 37.20 16.21
C GLY A 112 6.75 37.27 17.74
N SER A 113 6.17 38.32 18.35
CA SER A 113 6.17 38.43 19.82
C SER A 113 5.03 37.66 20.54
N GLY A 114 4.34 36.72 19.89
CA GLY A 114 3.27 35.98 20.57
C GLY A 114 2.54 34.86 19.81
N GLU A 115 2.69 34.75 18.49
CA GLU A 115 2.12 33.60 17.76
C GLU A 115 3.08 32.42 17.76
N ASN A 116 2.66 31.30 18.35
CA ASN A 116 3.37 30.04 18.23
C ASN A 116 3.27 29.56 16.77
N LEU A 117 4.36 29.69 16.00
CA LEU A 117 4.43 29.26 14.60
C LEU A 117 4.09 27.77 14.43
N ALA A 118 4.42 26.92 15.40
CA ALA A 118 4.02 25.52 15.37
C ALA A 118 2.51 25.36 15.52
N ASP A 119 1.85 26.15 16.36
CA ASP A 119 0.39 26.11 16.47
C ASP A 119 -0.30 26.63 15.21
N LYS A 120 0.29 27.60 14.51
CA LYS A 120 -0.25 28.15 13.27
C LYS A 120 -0.13 27.20 12.07
N TYR A 121 1.02 26.55 11.93
CA TYR A 121 1.33 25.76 10.74
C TYR A 121 1.28 24.25 10.96
N LEU A 122 1.28 23.77 12.20
CA LEU A 122 1.34 22.34 12.53
C LEU A 122 0.20 21.87 13.43
N SER A 123 -0.79 22.72 13.81
CA SER A 123 -1.88 22.48 14.79
C SER A 123 -2.45 21.07 14.87
N ASP A 124 -2.55 20.40 13.72
CA ASP A 124 -3.20 19.12 13.55
C ASP A 124 -2.51 17.98 14.33
N TYR A 125 -1.25 18.15 14.76
CA TYR A 125 -0.56 17.17 15.62
C TYR A 125 -1.20 16.98 17.00
N LYS A 126 -2.05 17.91 17.46
CA LYS A 126 -2.69 17.84 18.79
C LYS A 126 -3.99 17.05 18.79
N LEU A 127 -4.53 16.66 17.64
CA LEU A 127 -5.79 15.94 17.55
C LEU A 127 -5.57 14.43 17.72
N PRO A 128 -6.39 13.74 18.55
CA PRO A 128 -6.32 12.29 18.66
C PRO A 128 -6.69 11.64 17.32
N LEU A 129 -6.01 10.55 16.97
CA LEU A 129 -6.35 9.77 15.78
C LEU A 129 -7.75 9.15 15.96
N ASN A 130 -8.74 9.66 15.24
CA ASN A 130 -10.06 9.07 15.19
C ASN A 130 -10.11 7.94 14.17
N ILE A 131 -9.82 6.71 14.61
CA ILE A 131 -9.78 5.50 13.77
C ILE A 131 -11.16 5.18 13.19
N GLU A 132 -12.23 5.40 13.96
CA GLU A 132 -13.62 5.11 13.58
C GLU A 132 -14.08 5.91 12.36
N HIS A 133 -13.59 7.14 12.20
CA HIS A 133 -13.90 7.99 11.05
C HIS A 133 -13.55 7.32 9.70
N TYR A 134 -12.51 6.47 9.69
CA TYR A 134 -11.99 5.87 8.47
C TYR A 134 -12.70 4.58 8.06
N ARG A 135 -13.73 4.12 8.79
CA ARG A 135 -14.51 2.94 8.40
C ARG A 135 -15.20 3.09 7.05
N ASN A 136 -15.53 4.32 6.66
CA ASN A 136 -16.12 4.61 5.36
C ASN A 136 -15.08 5.00 4.29
N HIS A 137 -13.79 4.98 4.63
CA HIS A 137 -12.73 5.35 3.69
C HIS A 137 -12.66 4.34 2.55
N LYS A 138 -12.41 4.84 1.32
CA LYS A 138 -12.36 4.04 0.09
C LYS A 138 -11.44 2.81 0.21
N ASP A 139 -10.27 2.97 0.84
CA ASP A 139 -9.28 1.90 0.97
C ASP A 139 -9.76 0.80 1.93
N PHE A 140 -10.48 1.16 3.00
CA PHE A 140 -11.03 0.19 3.94
C PHE A 140 -12.22 -0.55 3.33
N LYS A 141 -13.12 0.17 2.63
CA LYS A 141 -14.19 -0.44 1.83
C LYS A 141 -13.63 -1.38 0.77
N GLN A 142 -12.51 -1.00 0.14
CA GLN A 142 -11.83 -1.85 -0.84
C GLN A 142 -11.25 -3.10 -0.19
N LEU A 143 -10.58 -2.99 0.96
CA LEU A 143 -10.11 -4.14 1.72
C LEU A 143 -11.25 -5.11 2.04
N LYS A 144 -12.37 -4.60 2.57
CA LYS A 144 -13.56 -5.42 2.89
C LYS A 144 -14.12 -6.14 1.67
N ARG A 145 -14.19 -5.45 0.52
CA ARG A 145 -14.63 -6.06 -0.74
C ARG A 145 -13.68 -7.17 -1.19
N GLU A 146 -12.38 -6.93 -1.21
CA GLU A 146 -11.40 -7.92 -1.63
C GLU A 146 -11.40 -9.16 -0.71
N ILE A 147 -11.62 -8.98 0.60
CA ILE A 147 -11.82 -10.09 1.54
C ILE A 147 -13.12 -10.86 1.20
N CYS A 148 -14.22 -10.18 0.88
CA CYS A 148 -15.49 -10.83 0.50
C CYS A 148 -15.38 -11.59 -0.83
N ASP A 149 -14.69 -11.04 -1.83
CA ASP A 149 -14.47 -11.65 -3.13
C ASP A 149 -13.69 -12.96 -3.01
N VAL A 150 -12.69 -13.00 -2.12
CA VAL A 150 -11.94 -14.22 -1.78
C VAL A 150 -12.85 -15.33 -1.24
N ASN A 151 -13.91 -14.96 -0.51
CA ASN A 151 -14.86 -15.90 0.08
C ASN A 151 -15.93 -16.43 -0.89
N GLY A 152 -16.10 -15.83 -2.08
CA GLY A 152 -17.21 -16.15 -2.98
C GLY A 152 -18.60 -15.91 -2.35
N LYS A 153 -18.66 -15.22 -1.21
CA LYS A 153 -19.89 -14.79 -0.56
C LYS A 153 -20.26 -13.43 -1.12
N LYS A 154 -21.38 -13.35 -1.84
CA LYS A 154 -22.10 -12.07 -1.98
C LYS A 154 -22.66 -11.74 -0.60
N ASN A 155 -21.93 -10.98 0.21
CA ASN A 155 -22.53 -10.37 1.38
C ASN A 155 -23.40 -9.22 0.89
N GLU A 156 -24.70 -9.44 0.90
CA GLU A 156 -25.73 -8.43 0.62
C GLU A 156 -25.71 -7.31 1.69
N ASP A 157 -25.08 -7.56 2.84
CA ASP A 157 -25.06 -6.66 4.00
C ASP A 157 -23.83 -5.74 4.09
N ALA A 158 -22.86 -5.84 3.17
CA ALA A 158 -21.58 -5.11 3.30
C ALA A 158 -21.46 -3.87 2.38
N LEU A 159 -22.41 -3.65 1.50
CA LEU A 159 -22.38 -2.55 0.54
C LEU A 159 -23.60 -1.66 0.74
N GLY A 160 -23.49 -0.78 1.73
CA GLY A 160 -24.28 0.46 1.73
C GLY A 160 -24.05 1.16 0.40
N GLU A 161 -25.18 1.50 -0.22
CA GLU A 161 -25.39 2.03 -1.57
C GLU A 161 -24.34 3.05 -2.04
N ASP A 162 -24.16 3.06 -3.36
CA ASP A 162 -23.36 3.99 -4.17
C ASP A 162 -21.85 3.67 -4.28
N GLU A 163 -21.51 2.87 -5.30
CA GLU A 163 -20.76 3.35 -6.48
C GLU A 163 -20.34 2.14 -7.34
N ASP A 164 -20.90 2.07 -8.55
CA ASP A 164 -20.51 1.17 -9.64
C ASP A 164 -19.06 1.44 -10.07
N LEU A 165 -18.12 0.84 -9.35
CA LEU A 165 -16.76 0.64 -9.82
C LEU A 165 -16.58 -0.86 -10.04
N ILE A 166 -16.83 -1.28 -11.29
CA ILE A 166 -16.48 -2.60 -11.80
C ILE A 166 -14.96 -2.71 -11.74
N VAL A 167 -14.43 -3.16 -10.61
CA VAL A 167 -13.06 -3.61 -10.51
C VAL A 167 -13.04 -4.99 -11.16
N ALA A 168 -12.48 -5.07 -12.36
CA ALA A 168 -12.15 -6.34 -12.98
C ALA A 168 -11.35 -7.16 -11.95
N SER A 169 -11.89 -8.30 -11.51
CA SER A 169 -11.18 -9.27 -10.68
C SER A 169 -9.80 -9.47 -11.31
N GLN A 170 -8.74 -9.07 -10.61
CA GLN A 170 -7.40 -9.36 -11.10
C GLN A 170 -7.20 -10.86 -10.95
N THR A 171 -7.62 -11.60 -11.97
CA THR A 171 -7.49 -13.05 -12.04
C THR A 171 -6.00 -13.35 -12.00
N PHE A 172 -5.55 -13.93 -10.90
CA PHE A 172 -4.20 -14.46 -10.82
C PHE A 172 -4.07 -15.55 -11.87
N ASN A 173 -3.27 -15.32 -12.91
CA ASN A 173 -3.10 -16.29 -13.97
C ASN A 173 -2.28 -17.47 -13.45
N ILE A 174 -2.95 -18.60 -13.19
CA ILE A 174 -2.29 -19.83 -12.74
C ILE A 174 -1.50 -20.55 -13.83
N HIS A 175 -1.55 -20.06 -15.07
CA HIS A 175 -0.79 -20.63 -16.18
C HIS A 175 0.62 -20.07 -16.24
N CYS A 176 1.60 -20.95 -16.41
CA CYS A 176 2.98 -20.56 -16.62
C CYS A 176 3.13 -19.84 -17.98
N PRO A 177 3.75 -18.65 -18.04
CA PRO A 177 3.99 -17.95 -19.31
C PRO A 177 4.88 -18.70 -20.31
N ILE A 178 5.63 -19.72 -19.84
CA ILE A 178 6.56 -20.51 -20.66
C ILE A 178 5.93 -21.83 -21.09
N SER A 179 5.47 -22.65 -20.14
CA SER A 179 4.93 -23.97 -20.44
C SER A 179 3.46 -23.93 -20.83
N THR A 180 2.74 -22.82 -20.61
CA THR A 180 1.27 -22.65 -20.78
C THR A 180 0.40 -23.59 -19.92
N THR A 181 1.03 -24.52 -19.21
CA THR A 181 0.40 -25.40 -18.22
C THR A 181 0.18 -24.68 -16.90
N ILE A 182 -0.58 -25.29 -16.00
CA ILE A 182 -0.67 -24.85 -14.60
C ILE A 182 0.74 -24.78 -13.99
N LEU A 183 0.97 -23.74 -13.19
CA LEU A 183 2.23 -23.54 -12.47
C LEU A 183 2.55 -24.73 -11.56
N GLN A 184 3.73 -25.33 -11.76
CA GLN A 184 4.30 -26.36 -10.89
C GLN A 184 5.60 -25.85 -10.26
N ASP A 185 5.70 -25.92 -8.93
CA ASP A 185 6.82 -25.37 -8.15
C ASP A 185 7.16 -23.93 -8.60
N PRO A 186 6.31 -22.94 -8.26
CA PRO A 186 6.38 -21.58 -8.76
C PRO A 186 7.62 -20.85 -8.24
N TYR A 187 8.31 -20.19 -9.16
CA TYR A 187 9.51 -19.38 -8.91
C TYR A 187 9.27 -17.97 -9.45
N LYS A 188 9.69 -16.96 -8.69
CA LYS A 188 9.53 -15.55 -9.00
C LYS A 188 10.87 -14.90 -9.32
N SER A 189 10.88 -14.04 -10.34
CA SER A 189 12.02 -13.14 -10.59
C SER A 189 11.98 -11.92 -9.67
N LEU A 190 13.07 -11.61 -8.99
CA LEU A 190 13.17 -10.39 -8.16
C LEU A 190 13.25 -9.09 -8.97
N VAL A 191 13.50 -9.20 -10.28
CA VAL A 191 13.71 -8.04 -11.17
C VAL A 191 12.39 -7.56 -11.79
N CYS A 192 11.51 -8.49 -12.17
CA CYS A 192 10.23 -8.21 -12.81
C CYS A 192 9.00 -8.74 -12.08
N ASN A 193 9.16 -9.49 -10.99
CA ASN A 193 8.08 -10.14 -10.21
C ASN A 193 7.20 -11.12 -11.01
N HIS A 194 7.61 -11.52 -12.22
CA HIS A 194 6.93 -12.58 -12.97
C HIS A 194 7.19 -13.95 -12.38
N ILE A 195 6.17 -14.82 -12.45
CA ILE A 195 6.16 -16.16 -11.87
C ILE A 195 6.21 -17.21 -12.99
N PHE A 196 7.00 -18.26 -12.77
CA PHE A 196 7.22 -19.35 -13.71
C PHE A 196 7.23 -20.68 -12.99
N SER A 197 6.99 -21.78 -13.70
CA SER A 197 7.27 -23.12 -13.16
C SER A 197 8.78 -23.35 -13.13
N LYS A 198 9.27 -23.95 -12.04
CA LYS A 198 10.72 -24.22 -11.85
C LYS A 198 11.34 -24.89 -13.07
N ALA A 199 10.80 -26.01 -13.52
CA ALA A 199 11.36 -26.74 -14.66
C ALA A 199 11.42 -25.87 -15.93
N ALA A 200 10.39 -25.04 -16.16
CA ALA A 200 10.27 -24.20 -17.36
C ALA A 200 11.22 -23.01 -17.35
N ILE A 201 11.46 -22.37 -16.20
CA ILE A 201 12.39 -21.23 -16.13
C ILE A 201 13.85 -21.68 -16.08
N PHE A 202 14.14 -22.78 -15.37
CA PHE A 202 15.51 -23.28 -15.28
C PHE A 202 16.00 -23.92 -16.59
N SER A 203 15.11 -24.43 -17.44
CA SER A 203 15.47 -24.93 -18.78
C SER A 203 15.89 -23.83 -19.75
N MET A 204 15.48 -22.58 -19.52
CA MET A 204 15.87 -21.44 -20.36
C MET A 204 17.35 -21.03 -20.14
N PHE A 205 17.93 -21.36 -18.98
CA PHE A 205 19.35 -21.09 -18.73
C PHE A 205 20.21 -22.14 -19.42
N SER A 206 21.05 -21.69 -20.35
CA SER A 206 22.04 -22.52 -21.02
C SER A 206 23.21 -22.84 -20.08
N ARG A 207 23.94 -23.95 -20.31
CA ARG A 207 25.14 -24.30 -19.51
C ARG A 207 26.20 -23.19 -19.45
N ASN A 208 26.28 -22.36 -20.49
CA ASN A 208 27.26 -21.27 -20.63
C ASN A 208 26.68 -19.87 -20.36
N SER A 209 25.37 -19.74 -20.07
CA SER A 209 24.74 -18.45 -19.79
C SER A 209 23.88 -18.49 -18.53
N ASN A 210 24.24 -17.64 -17.57
CA ASN A 210 23.49 -17.45 -16.32
C ASN A 210 22.44 -16.33 -16.41
N SER A 211 22.26 -15.73 -17.59
CA SER A 211 21.28 -14.67 -17.83
C SER A 211 20.42 -14.96 -19.05
N ILE A 212 19.15 -14.59 -18.96
CA ILE A 212 18.17 -14.68 -20.05
C ILE A 212 17.30 -13.42 -20.05
N ARG A 213 16.68 -13.10 -21.17
CA ARG A 213 15.58 -12.12 -21.18
C ARG A 213 14.33 -12.73 -20.57
N CYS A 214 13.53 -11.91 -19.88
CA CYS A 214 12.28 -12.34 -19.32
C CYS A 214 11.37 -12.93 -20.42
N PRO A 215 10.88 -14.18 -20.29
CA PRO A 215 10.05 -14.80 -21.32
C PRO A 215 8.62 -14.25 -21.43
N VAL A 216 8.21 -13.37 -20.51
CA VAL A 216 6.87 -12.75 -20.55
C VAL A 216 6.82 -11.73 -21.67
N ALA A 217 5.84 -11.88 -22.57
CA ALA A 217 5.61 -10.94 -23.66
C ALA A 217 5.47 -9.50 -23.12
N GLY A 218 6.22 -8.56 -23.72
CA GLY A 218 6.26 -7.16 -23.29
C GLY A 218 7.24 -6.85 -22.14
N CYS A 219 7.91 -7.86 -21.56
CA CYS A 219 8.95 -7.62 -20.55
C CYS A 219 10.35 -7.59 -21.18
N SER A 220 11.04 -6.44 -21.12
CA SER A 220 12.39 -6.27 -21.64
C SER A 220 13.50 -6.52 -20.61
N LYS A 221 13.16 -6.90 -19.37
CA LYS A 221 14.13 -7.08 -18.29
C LYS A 221 14.95 -8.36 -18.47
N THR A 222 16.25 -8.29 -18.17
CA THR A 222 17.15 -9.46 -18.13
C THR A 222 17.13 -10.03 -16.71
N ILE A 223 16.97 -11.33 -16.58
CA ILE A 223 16.91 -12.05 -15.31
C ILE A 223 18.11 -12.99 -15.20
N MET A 224 18.74 -13.01 -14.04
CA MET A 224 19.84 -13.91 -13.72
C MET A 224 19.36 -15.10 -12.91
N LYS A 225 20.02 -16.24 -13.05
CA LYS A 225 19.66 -17.49 -12.35
C LYS A 225 19.60 -17.33 -10.82
N ASN A 226 20.48 -16.50 -10.25
CA ASN A 226 20.52 -16.20 -8.80
C ASN A 226 19.45 -15.18 -8.34
N GLN A 227 18.75 -14.53 -9.26
CA GLN A 227 17.68 -13.57 -8.98
C GLN A 227 16.28 -14.20 -9.08
N ILE A 228 16.23 -15.54 -9.18
CA ILE A 228 15.00 -16.31 -9.20
C ILE A 228 14.88 -17.03 -7.85
N GLN A 229 13.78 -16.80 -7.15
CA GLN A 229 13.51 -17.40 -5.85
C GLN A 229 12.25 -18.25 -5.89
N ALA A 230 12.22 -19.30 -5.08
CA ALA A 230 11.00 -20.09 -4.86
C ALA A 230 9.91 -19.18 -4.26
N ALA A 231 8.68 -19.32 -4.76
CA ALA A 231 7.52 -18.56 -4.32
C ALA A 231 6.45 -19.55 -3.80
N PRO A 232 6.71 -20.26 -2.68
CA PRO A 232 5.81 -21.29 -2.17
C PRO A 232 4.40 -20.76 -1.90
N GLU A 233 4.25 -19.48 -1.58
CA GLU A 233 2.96 -18.79 -1.40
C GLU A 233 2.03 -18.92 -2.62
N ILE A 234 2.60 -19.06 -3.82
CA ILE A 234 1.83 -19.20 -5.06
C ILE A 234 1.26 -20.62 -5.24
N ASN A 235 1.88 -21.65 -4.65
CA ASN A 235 1.35 -23.01 -4.74
C ASN A 235 -0.07 -23.10 -4.18
N ASP A 236 -0.31 -22.42 -3.07
CA ASP A 236 -1.60 -22.46 -2.41
C ASP A 236 -2.64 -21.64 -3.17
N MET A 237 -2.24 -20.54 -3.81
CA MET A 237 -3.09 -19.81 -4.77
C MET A 237 -3.49 -20.69 -5.97
N VAL A 238 -2.53 -21.43 -6.55
CA VAL A 238 -2.78 -22.34 -7.68
C VAL A 238 -3.76 -23.46 -7.27
N LYS A 239 -3.54 -24.10 -6.12
CA LYS A 239 -4.45 -25.14 -5.60
C LYS A 239 -5.87 -24.61 -5.40
N ARG A 240 -6.00 -23.40 -4.86
CA ARG A 240 -7.29 -22.76 -4.62
C ARG A 240 -8.07 -22.52 -5.91
N GLU A 241 -7.40 -21.96 -6.91
CA GLU A 241 -8.01 -21.68 -8.20
C GLU A 241 -8.45 -22.98 -8.92
N LEU A 242 -7.69 -24.06 -8.81
CA LEU A 242 -8.08 -25.37 -9.33
C LEU A 242 -9.35 -25.89 -8.64
N ARG A 243 -9.41 -25.84 -7.30
CA ARG A 243 -10.61 -26.23 -6.54
C ARG A 243 -11.83 -25.40 -6.94
N ARG A 244 -11.66 -24.10 -7.19
CA ARG A 244 -12.73 -23.20 -7.66
C ARG A 244 -13.26 -23.65 -9.02
N ARG A 245 -12.38 -23.87 -9.99
CA ARG A 245 -12.75 -24.36 -11.33
C ARG A 245 -13.43 -25.72 -11.28
N ASP A 246 -12.97 -26.64 -10.44
CA ASP A 246 -13.59 -27.95 -10.26
C ASP A 246 -15.01 -27.85 -9.73
N LYS A 247 -15.27 -26.95 -8.76
CA LYS A 247 -16.62 -26.69 -8.24
C LYS A 247 -17.53 -26.10 -9.32
N GLU A 248 -17.03 -25.15 -10.11
CA GLU A 248 -17.80 -24.54 -11.22
C GLU A 248 -18.14 -25.55 -12.31
N ILE A 249 -17.18 -26.41 -12.68
CA ILE A 249 -17.41 -27.48 -13.65
C ILE A 249 -18.46 -28.46 -13.12
N LYS A 250 -18.39 -28.85 -11.85
CA LYS A 250 -19.40 -29.72 -11.23
C LYS A 250 -20.78 -29.07 -11.20
N ALA A 251 -20.87 -27.80 -10.81
CA ALA A 251 -22.14 -27.06 -10.77
C ALA A 251 -22.77 -26.94 -12.17
N LYS A 252 -21.96 -26.68 -13.21
CA LYS A 252 -22.44 -26.64 -14.61
C LYS A 252 -22.93 -28.01 -15.10
N ARG A 253 -22.17 -29.09 -14.83
CA ARG A 253 -22.58 -30.45 -15.21
C ARG A 253 -23.89 -30.87 -14.56
N SER A 254 -24.10 -30.52 -13.29
CA SER A 254 -25.36 -30.79 -12.60
C SER A 254 -26.54 -29.98 -13.13
N GLN A 255 -26.32 -28.82 -13.76
CA GLN A 255 -27.38 -28.03 -14.40
C GLN A 255 -27.76 -28.58 -15.79
N GLU A 256 -26.79 -29.08 -16.54
CA GLU A 256 -27.00 -29.71 -17.86
C GLU A 256 -27.77 -31.04 -17.75
N GLU A 257 -27.52 -31.81 -16.68
CA GLU A 257 -28.20 -33.09 -16.40
C GLU A 257 -29.68 -32.93 -15.99
N ILE A 258 -30.09 -31.74 -15.55
CA ILE A 258 -31.49 -31.42 -15.19
C ILE A 258 -32.31 -31.01 -16.42
N THR A 259 -31.66 -30.57 -17.49
CA THR A 259 -32.33 -30.06 -18.71
C THR A 259 -32.59 -31.12 -19.79
N GLU A 260 -32.15 -32.36 -19.59
CA GLU A 260 -32.33 -33.48 -20.54
C GLU A 260 -33.47 -34.46 -20.18
N VAL A 261 -34.41 -34.07 -19.30
CA VAL A 261 -35.60 -34.88 -18.94
C VAL A 261 -36.89 -34.23 -19.43
#